data_AF-A0A5E4E3U6-F1
#
_entry.id   AF-A0A5E4E3U6-F1
#
_cell.length_a   1.000
_cell.length_b   1.000
_cell.length_c   1.000
_cell.angle_alpha   90.00
_cell.angle_beta   90.00
_cell.angle_gamma   90.00
#
_symmetry.space_group_name_H-M   'P 1'
#
loop_
_entity.id
_entity.type
_entity.pdbx_description
1 polymer ?
#
loop_
_entity_poly.entity_id
_entity_poly.type
_entity_poly.pdbx_seq_one_letter_code
_entity_poly.pdbx_strand_id
1 'polypeptide(L)'
;MASSVHHLLFLIINLLIIPTTLLSQSIIQMPPKRHRITDDNLYCDSWRFSVETNDAGTWTSIPSRCVAFVQDYMTGDRYLSDSAAVANYSLSFARGVQIGGDGKDAWVFDIDETLLSNLPYYQAHGFGSETFDEASFDEWVDLAKAPALPASLKLYKELQQLGFKIFLLTGRSEHQRNATAKNLLYARYNNWERLLLRYMG
;
A
#
# COMPACT_ATOMS: atom_id res chain seq x y z
N MET A 1 -40.13 30.71 27.36
CA MET A 1 -38.90 31.07 26.63
C MET A 1 -37.90 29.91 26.72
N ALA A 2 -38.04 28.88 25.88
CA ALA A 2 -37.14 27.71 25.86
C ALA A 2 -37.31 26.90 24.55
N SER A 3 -37.29 27.57 23.39
CA SER A 3 -37.43 26.90 22.07
C SER A 3 -36.41 27.36 21.01
N SER A 4 -35.64 28.41 21.28
CA SER A 4 -34.72 28.98 20.27
C SER A 4 -33.33 28.33 20.23
N VAL A 5 -32.96 27.52 21.24
CA VAL A 5 -31.57 27.03 21.38
C VAL A 5 -31.32 25.70 20.64
N HIS A 6 -32.36 24.88 20.44
CA HIS A 6 -32.20 23.58 19.77
C HIS A 6 -32.13 23.66 18.24
N HIS A 7 -32.71 24.69 17.62
CA HIS A 7 -32.58 24.90 16.17
C HIS A 7 -31.21 25.44 15.76
N LEU A 8 -30.53 26.19 16.64
CA LEU A 8 -29.20 26.73 16.35
C LEU A 8 -28.11 25.65 16.41
N LEU A 9 -28.25 24.65 17.29
CA LEU A 9 -27.29 23.53 17.38
C LEU A 9 -27.33 22.61 16.15
N PHE A 10 -28.52 22.39 15.58
CA PHE A 10 -28.68 21.55 14.38
C PHE A 10 -28.14 22.20 13.10
N LEU A 11 -28.08 23.54 13.05
CA LEU A 11 -27.54 24.27 11.91
C LEU A 11 -25.99 24.25 11.89
N ILE A 12 -25.35 24.17 13.07
CA ILE A 12 -23.88 24.16 13.19
C ILE A 12 -23.29 22.79 12.83
N ILE A 13 -24.03 21.69 13.01
CA ILE A 13 -23.55 20.33 12.69
C ILE A 13 -23.57 20.03 11.18
N ASN A 14 -24.34 20.78 10.38
CA ASN A 14 -24.42 20.58 8.93
C ASN A 14 -23.40 21.41 8.12
N LEU A 15 -22.51 22.17 8.76
CA LEU A 15 -21.50 22.99 8.08
C LEU A 15 -20.07 22.40 8.09
N LEU A 16 -19.89 21.17 8.57
CA LEU A 16 -18.57 20.50 8.66
C LEU A 16 -18.42 19.29 7.73
N ILE A 17 -19.34 19.07 6.80
CA ILE A 17 -19.08 18.19 5.65
C ILE A 17 -18.50 19.06 4.55
N ILE A 18 -17.26 19.51 4.74
CA ILE A 18 -16.41 19.78 3.60
C ILE A 18 -15.98 18.39 3.13
N PRO A 19 -16.39 17.91 1.93
CA PRO A 19 -15.69 16.82 1.31
C PRO A 19 -14.31 17.38 0.97
N THR A 20 -13.40 17.34 1.94
CA THR A 20 -12.00 17.47 1.64
C THR A 20 -11.66 16.18 0.92
N THR A 21 -11.87 16.18 -0.39
CA THR A 21 -10.99 15.45 -1.29
C THR A 21 -9.61 16.11 -1.15
N LEU A 22 -8.98 15.92 0.01
CA LEU A 22 -7.57 16.10 0.22
C LEU A 22 -6.90 14.97 -0.58
N LEU A 23 -6.92 15.11 -1.90
CA LEU A 23 -5.81 14.61 -2.68
C LEU A 23 -4.62 15.35 -2.10
N SER A 24 -3.73 14.62 -1.42
CA SER A 24 -2.43 15.14 -0.99
C SER A 24 -1.65 15.45 -2.27
N GLN A 25 -1.96 16.58 -2.90
CA GLN A 25 -1.21 17.06 -4.05
C GLN A 25 0.17 17.42 -3.50
N SER A 26 1.20 16.78 -4.03
CA SER A 26 2.56 17.03 -3.60
C SER A 26 2.85 18.53 -3.73
N ILE A 27 3.21 19.16 -2.60
CA ILE A 27 3.53 20.60 -2.56
C ILE A 27 4.83 20.86 -3.36
N ILE A 28 5.68 19.84 -3.43
CA ILE A 28 6.91 19.81 -4.22
C ILE A 28 6.69 18.83 -5.37
N GLN A 29 7.02 19.25 -6.59
CA GLN A 29 6.95 18.43 -7.79
C GLN A 29 8.27 18.52 -8.54
N MET A 30 8.71 17.40 -9.09
CA MET A 30 9.84 17.40 -10.03
C MET A 30 9.53 18.35 -11.20
N PRO A 31 10.36 19.38 -11.44
CA PRO A 31 10.11 20.30 -12.54
C PRO A 31 10.19 19.55 -13.87
N PRO A 32 9.26 19.79 -14.82
CA PRO A 32 9.21 19.08 -16.10
C PRO A 32 10.45 19.33 -16.99
N LYS A 33 11.29 20.31 -16.63
CA LYS A 33 12.56 20.63 -17.28
C LYS A 33 13.60 21.11 -16.26
N ARG A 34 14.73 20.38 -16.11
CA ARG A 34 16.12 20.88 -16.29
C ARG A 34 17.16 19.88 -15.77
N HIS A 35 18.32 19.92 -16.44
CA HIS A 35 19.46 18.99 -16.42
C HIS A 35 19.23 17.65 -17.16
N ARG A 36 19.89 17.51 -18.32
CA ARG A 36 20.03 16.23 -19.02
C ARG A 36 20.96 15.34 -18.19
N ILE A 37 20.41 14.64 -17.21
CA ILE A 37 21.09 13.47 -16.66
C ILE A 37 21.06 12.42 -17.76
N THR A 38 22.20 12.19 -18.40
CA THR A 38 22.34 11.22 -19.51
C THR A 38 22.43 9.79 -19.01
N ASP A 39 22.86 9.59 -17.77
CA ASP A 39 22.91 8.28 -17.12
C ASP A 39 21.49 7.87 -16.69
N ASP A 40 20.96 6.83 -17.34
CA ASP A 40 19.62 6.31 -17.04
C ASP A 40 19.53 5.77 -15.61
N ASN A 41 20.54 5.07 -15.10
CA ASN A 41 20.51 4.53 -13.73
C ASN A 41 20.45 5.64 -12.69
N LEU A 42 21.27 6.69 -12.85
CA LEU A 42 21.27 7.83 -11.93
C LEU A 42 19.93 8.59 -11.96
N TYR A 43 19.37 8.77 -13.16
CA TYR A 43 18.06 9.41 -13.30
C TYR A 43 16.96 8.56 -12.66
N CYS A 44 16.95 7.26 -12.92
CA CYS A 44 15.89 6.36 -12.48
C CYS A 44 15.93 6.07 -10.99
N ASP A 45 17.11 6.03 -10.37
CA ASP A 45 17.20 5.96 -8.91
C ASP A 45 16.70 7.25 -8.25
N SER A 46 17.04 8.42 -8.82
CA SER A 46 16.51 9.72 -8.35
C SER A 46 14.98 9.79 -8.51
N TRP A 47 14.45 9.34 -9.66
CA TRP A 47 13.02 9.28 -9.90
C TRP A 47 12.31 8.33 -8.94
N ARG A 48 12.83 7.11 -8.74
CA ARG A 48 12.30 6.16 -7.75
C ARG A 48 12.26 6.78 -6.36
N PHE A 49 13.35 7.40 -5.93
CA PHE A 49 13.39 8.09 -4.64
C PHE A 49 12.31 9.17 -4.54
N SER A 50 12.12 9.98 -5.58
CA SER A 50 11.04 10.98 -5.63
C SER A 50 9.64 10.36 -5.62
N VAL A 51 9.45 9.15 -6.15
CA VAL A 51 8.18 8.42 -6.04
C VAL A 51 7.95 8.00 -4.58
N GLU A 52 8.96 7.39 -3.94
CA GLU A 52 8.88 6.92 -2.54
C GLU A 52 8.67 8.06 -1.53
N THR A 53 9.17 9.28 -1.82
CA THR A 53 8.94 10.47 -0.99
C THR A 53 7.70 11.27 -1.38
N ASN A 54 6.91 10.79 -2.36
CA ASN A 54 5.73 11.46 -2.89
C ASN A 54 6.02 12.86 -3.49
N ASP A 55 7.23 13.07 -4.03
CA ASP A 55 7.68 14.31 -4.69
C ASP A 55 7.60 14.23 -6.22
N ALA A 56 7.41 13.04 -6.79
CA ALA A 56 7.32 12.83 -8.23
C ALA A 56 6.03 13.41 -8.86
N GLY A 57 5.02 13.74 -8.05
CA GLY A 57 3.69 14.11 -8.53
C GLY A 57 2.91 12.92 -9.09
N THR A 58 1.84 13.19 -9.85
CA THR A 58 1.02 12.14 -10.48
C THR A 58 1.73 11.56 -11.71
N TRP A 59 1.79 10.24 -11.79
CA TRP A 59 2.32 9.49 -12.92
C TRP A 59 1.41 8.28 -13.22
N THR A 60 1.37 7.84 -14.48
CA THR A 60 0.49 6.75 -14.94
C THR A 60 1.26 5.49 -15.37
N SER A 61 2.55 5.63 -15.64
CA SER A 61 3.46 4.54 -16.01
C SER A 61 4.89 4.94 -15.69
N ILE A 62 5.77 3.95 -15.56
CA ILE A 62 7.20 4.17 -15.36
C ILE A 62 7.77 4.91 -16.58
N PRO A 63 8.65 5.92 -16.41
CA PRO A 63 9.35 6.53 -17.52
C PRO A 63 10.03 5.48 -18.38
N SER A 64 9.87 5.54 -19.71
CA SER A 64 10.38 4.51 -20.62
C SER A 64 11.87 4.21 -20.45
N ARG A 65 12.67 5.21 -20.09
CA ARG A 65 14.11 5.06 -19.80
C ARG A 65 14.43 4.30 -18.50
N CYS A 66 13.43 4.08 -17.63
CA CYS A 66 13.57 3.45 -16.32
C CYS A 66 13.04 2.02 -16.25
N VAL A 67 12.52 1.46 -17.34
CA VAL A 67 11.97 0.10 -17.33
C VAL A 67 13.03 -0.92 -16.93
N ALA A 68 14.21 -0.89 -17.55
CA ALA A 68 15.31 -1.80 -17.21
C ALA A 68 15.76 -1.62 -15.75
N PHE A 69 15.88 -0.37 -15.28
CA PHE A 69 16.21 -0.09 -13.88
C PHE A 69 15.19 -0.69 -12.91
N VAL A 70 13.89 -0.54 -13.18
CA VAL A 70 12.83 -1.08 -12.32
C VAL A 70 12.83 -2.61 -12.36
N GLN A 71 13.04 -3.22 -13.53
CA GLN A 71 13.21 -4.67 -13.66
C GLN A 71 14.33 -5.18 -12.75
N ASP A 72 15.51 -4.56 -12.85
CA ASP A 72 16.69 -4.93 -12.06
C ASP A 72 16.44 -4.71 -10.56
N TYR A 73 15.80 -3.60 -10.17
CA TYR A 73 15.47 -3.31 -8.79
C TYR A 73 14.49 -4.34 -8.19
N MET A 74 13.39 -4.63 -8.91
CA MET A 74 12.30 -5.49 -8.42
C MET A 74 12.68 -6.97 -8.41
N THR A 75 13.55 -7.40 -9.31
CA THR A 75 13.97 -8.82 -9.43
C THR A 75 15.32 -9.10 -8.75
N GLY A 76 16.10 -8.07 -8.46
CA GLY A 76 17.36 -8.17 -7.74
C GLY A 76 17.22 -8.08 -6.22
N ASP A 77 18.38 -8.08 -5.55
CA ASP A 77 18.44 -8.08 -4.08
C ASP A 77 17.98 -6.77 -3.45
N ARG A 78 17.96 -5.67 -4.22
CA ARG A 78 17.72 -4.33 -3.68
C ARG A 78 16.32 -4.20 -3.09
N TYR A 79 15.28 -4.60 -3.83
CA TYR A 79 13.90 -4.55 -3.34
C TYR A 79 13.71 -5.40 -2.07
N LEU A 80 14.30 -6.60 -2.02
CA LEU A 80 14.26 -7.45 -0.83
C LEU A 80 14.99 -6.84 0.36
N SER A 81 16.15 -6.22 0.13
CA SER A 81 16.92 -5.52 1.16
C SER A 81 16.16 -4.32 1.74
N ASP A 82 15.60 -3.48 0.87
CA ASP A 82 14.83 -2.31 1.28
C ASP A 82 13.56 -2.73 2.04
N SER A 83 12.85 -3.77 1.57
CA SER A 83 11.70 -4.37 2.27
C SER A 83 12.08 -4.94 3.65
N ALA A 84 13.22 -5.61 3.75
CA ALA A 84 13.71 -6.16 5.01
C ALA A 84 14.07 -5.07 6.02
N ALA A 85 14.64 -3.94 5.57
CA ALA A 85 14.95 -2.81 6.44
C ALA A 85 13.68 -2.25 7.09
N VAL A 86 12.64 -1.97 6.30
CA VAL A 86 11.35 -1.45 6.80
C VAL A 86 10.69 -2.43 7.76
N ALA A 87 10.67 -3.73 7.42
CA ALA A 87 10.10 -4.75 8.30
C ALA A 87 10.86 -4.85 9.64
N ASN A 88 12.20 -4.75 9.60
CA ASN A 88 13.02 -4.80 10.82
C ASN A 88 12.82 -3.57 11.71
N TYR A 89 12.74 -2.36 11.13
CA TYR A 89 12.43 -1.15 11.88
C TYR A 89 11.03 -1.22 12.51
N SER A 90 10.05 -1.70 11.75
CA SER A 90 8.67 -1.90 12.24
C SER A 90 8.64 -2.89 13.41
N LEU A 91 9.35 -4.01 13.31
CA LEU A 91 9.44 -5.00 14.39
C LEU A 91 10.16 -4.43 15.63
N SER A 92 11.22 -3.65 15.43
CA SER A 92 11.93 -2.99 16.53
C SER A 92 11.01 -2.03 17.28
N PHE A 93 10.21 -1.24 16.56
CA PHE A 93 9.19 -0.39 17.16
C PHE A 93 8.16 -1.24 17.92
N ALA A 94 7.61 -2.27 17.29
CA ALA A 94 6.59 -3.13 17.88
C ALA A 94 7.03 -3.77 19.21
N ARG A 95 8.30 -4.20 19.32
CA ARG A 95 8.88 -4.76 20.55
C ARG A 95 9.01 -3.74 21.69
N GLY A 96 9.04 -2.45 21.37
CA GLY A 96 9.04 -1.37 22.35
C GLY A 96 7.65 -0.98 22.85
N VAL A 97 6.57 -1.51 22.23
CA VAL A 97 5.20 -1.22 22.63
C VAL A 97 4.77 -2.14 23.77
N GLN A 98 4.25 -1.57 24.85
CA GLN A 98 3.61 -2.33 25.92
C GLN A 98 2.17 -2.68 25.54
N ILE A 99 1.92 -3.93 25.18
CA ILE A 99 0.58 -4.45 24.88
C ILE A 99 -0.28 -4.44 26.15
N GLY A 100 -1.46 -3.83 26.08
CA GLY A 100 -2.35 -3.62 27.21
C GLY A 100 -3.07 -4.88 27.70
N GLY A 101 -3.11 -5.93 26.87
CA GLY A 101 -3.76 -7.21 27.20
C GLY A 101 -5.29 -7.20 27.17
N ASP A 102 -5.91 -6.07 26.81
CA ASP A 102 -7.36 -5.95 26.63
C ASP A 102 -7.83 -6.34 25.21
N GLY A 103 -6.89 -6.75 24.36
CA GLY A 103 -7.13 -7.20 22.99
C GLY A 103 -7.36 -6.07 21.99
N LYS A 104 -7.00 -4.81 22.31
CA LYS A 104 -7.24 -3.65 21.42
C LYS A 104 -6.00 -3.09 20.75
N ASP A 105 -4.81 -3.60 21.05
CA ASP A 105 -3.58 -3.23 20.37
C ASP A 105 -3.55 -3.84 18.97
N ALA A 106 -3.82 -3.03 17.95
CA ALA A 106 -3.96 -3.47 16.58
C ALA A 106 -2.76 -3.06 15.70
N TRP A 107 -2.45 -3.91 14.72
CA TRP A 107 -1.56 -3.57 13.61
C TRP A 107 -2.34 -3.73 12.31
N VAL A 108 -2.37 -2.67 11.50
CA VAL A 108 -3.08 -2.66 10.22
C VAL A 108 -2.07 -2.92 9.09
N PHE A 109 -2.40 -3.84 8.20
CA PHE A 109 -1.65 -4.09 6.97
C PHE A 109 -2.52 -3.78 5.76
N ASP A 110 -1.92 -3.14 4.75
CA ASP A 110 -2.38 -3.27 3.38
C ASP A 110 -2.05 -4.66 2.82
N ILE A 111 -2.59 -5.04 1.66
CA ILE A 111 -2.40 -6.36 1.04
C ILE A 111 -1.48 -6.27 -0.18
N ASP A 112 -1.89 -5.52 -1.20
CA ASP A 112 -1.18 -5.45 -2.47
C ASP A 112 0.13 -4.69 -2.30
N GLU A 113 1.23 -5.25 -2.81
CA GLU A 113 2.59 -4.71 -2.66
C GLU A 113 3.06 -4.53 -1.20
N THR A 114 2.29 -5.05 -0.23
CA THR A 114 2.60 -5.02 1.21
C THR A 114 2.69 -6.43 1.80
N LEU A 115 1.66 -7.27 1.66
CA LEU A 115 1.69 -8.68 2.10
C LEU A 115 1.85 -9.63 0.92
N LEU A 116 1.16 -9.35 -0.18
CA LEU A 116 1.18 -10.13 -1.42
C LEU A 116 1.88 -9.32 -2.51
N SER A 117 2.73 -9.98 -3.29
CA SER A 117 3.41 -9.35 -4.43
C SER A 117 2.66 -9.64 -5.72
N ASN A 118 2.26 -8.58 -6.42
CA ASN A 118 1.73 -8.65 -7.77
C ASN A 118 2.85 -8.52 -8.83
N LEU A 119 4.13 -8.66 -8.44
CA LEU A 119 5.25 -8.64 -9.37
C LEU A 119 5.09 -9.63 -10.53
N PRO A 120 4.55 -10.87 -10.37
CA PRO A 120 4.30 -11.74 -11.52
C PRO A 120 3.32 -11.17 -12.55
N TYR A 121 2.31 -10.41 -12.09
CA TYR A 121 1.41 -9.68 -13.00
C TYR A 121 2.17 -8.58 -13.72
N TYR A 122 2.88 -7.72 -12.99
CA TYR A 122 3.63 -6.62 -13.61
C TYR A 122 4.75 -7.13 -14.54
N GLN A 123 5.37 -8.27 -14.25
CA GLN A 123 6.34 -8.92 -15.15
C GLN A 123 5.75 -9.25 -16.52
N ALA A 124 4.48 -9.68 -16.57
CA ALA A 124 3.77 -9.95 -17.81
C ALA A 124 3.28 -8.68 -18.52
N HIS A 125 3.26 -7.53 -17.83
CA HIS A 125 2.72 -6.24 -18.30
C HIS A 125 3.77 -5.12 -18.25
N GLY A 126 4.97 -5.41 -18.76
CA GLY A 126 6.02 -4.41 -18.97
C GLY A 126 6.59 -3.78 -17.69
N PHE A 127 6.44 -4.43 -16.55
CA PHE A 127 6.87 -3.96 -15.23
C PHE A 127 6.25 -2.62 -14.79
N GLY A 128 5.13 -2.21 -15.38
CA GLY A 128 4.53 -0.89 -15.14
C GLY A 128 4.85 0.16 -16.21
N SER A 129 5.44 -0.24 -17.34
CA SER A 129 5.52 0.60 -18.54
C SER A 129 4.18 0.71 -19.27
N GLU A 130 3.27 -0.23 -19.03
CA GLU A 130 1.92 -0.25 -19.60
C GLU A 130 0.95 0.53 -18.71
N THR A 131 -0.08 1.11 -19.31
CA THR A 131 -1.19 1.71 -18.56
C THR A 131 -1.89 0.62 -17.76
N PHE A 132 -2.18 0.90 -16.49
CA PHE A 132 -2.88 -0.05 -15.62
C PHE A 132 -4.29 -0.37 -16.17
N ASP A 133 -4.55 -1.67 -16.33
CA ASP A 133 -5.85 -2.23 -16.71
C ASP A 133 -6.49 -2.90 -15.49
N GLU A 134 -7.56 -2.29 -14.95
CA GLU A 134 -8.27 -2.77 -13.77
C GLU A 134 -8.93 -4.15 -14.02
N ALA A 135 -9.47 -4.39 -15.22
CA ALA A 135 -10.14 -5.66 -15.53
C ALA A 135 -9.12 -6.81 -15.60
N SER A 136 -7.97 -6.57 -16.25
CA SER A 136 -6.90 -7.57 -16.29
C SER A 136 -6.31 -7.84 -14.91
N PHE A 137 -6.16 -6.81 -14.08
CA PHE A 137 -5.70 -6.98 -12.70
C PHE A 137 -6.72 -7.73 -11.84
N ASP A 138 -8.01 -7.49 -12.03
CA ASP A 138 -9.07 -8.23 -11.34
C ASP A 138 -9.03 -9.72 -11.68
N GLU A 139 -8.81 -10.06 -12.96
CA GLU A 139 -8.60 -11.46 -13.38
C GLU A 139 -7.38 -12.08 -12.67
N TRP A 140 -6.28 -11.32 -12.53
CA TRP A 140 -5.09 -11.77 -11.78
C TRP A 140 -5.40 -12.03 -10.30
N VAL A 141 -6.14 -11.13 -9.64
CA VAL A 141 -6.54 -11.29 -8.24
C VAL A 141 -7.38 -12.55 -8.05
N ASP A 142 -8.30 -12.83 -8.97
CA ASP A 142 -9.18 -14.01 -8.91
C ASP A 142 -8.43 -15.34 -9.05
N LEU A 143 -7.24 -15.34 -9.65
CA LEU A 143 -6.39 -16.53 -9.68
C LEU A 143 -5.91 -16.94 -8.29
N ALA A 144 -5.84 -16.02 -7.32
CA ALA A 144 -5.39 -16.23 -5.95
C ALA A 144 -3.98 -16.88 -5.86
N LYS A 145 -3.04 -16.39 -6.68
CA LYS A 145 -1.68 -16.94 -6.83
C LYS A 145 -0.56 -15.95 -6.50
N ALA A 146 -0.87 -14.74 -6.04
CA ALA A 146 0.15 -13.76 -5.68
C ALA A 146 1.05 -14.30 -4.54
N PRO A 147 2.38 -14.35 -4.71
CA PRO A 147 3.28 -14.84 -3.67
C PRO A 147 3.34 -13.89 -2.46
N ALA A 148 3.73 -14.43 -1.31
CA ALA A 148 4.00 -13.61 -0.13
C ALA A 148 5.25 -12.74 -0.32
N LEU A 149 5.23 -11.51 0.18
CA LEU A 149 6.44 -10.72 0.42
C LEU A 149 7.18 -11.28 1.65
N PRO A 150 8.43 -11.80 1.51
CA PRO A 150 9.07 -12.56 2.59
C PRO A 150 9.29 -11.75 3.88
N ALA A 151 9.71 -10.49 3.75
CA ALA A 151 9.95 -9.60 4.90
C ALA A 151 8.65 -9.33 5.67
N SER A 152 7.56 -9.08 4.96
CA SER A 152 6.24 -8.85 5.52
C SER A 152 5.66 -10.09 6.19
N LEU A 153 5.84 -11.28 5.60
CA LEU A 153 5.41 -12.53 6.22
C LEU A 153 6.12 -12.79 7.56
N LYS A 154 7.41 -12.46 7.65
CA LYS A 154 8.15 -12.55 8.91
C LYS A 154 7.59 -11.55 9.93
N LEU A 155 7.44 -10.28 9.55
CA LEU A 155 6.90 -9.24 10.43
C LEU A 155 5.50 -9.60 10.94
N TYR A 156 4.60 -10.04 10.06
CA TYR A 156 3.24 -10.44 10.38
C TYR A 156 3.20 -11.49 11.49
N LYS A 157 4.02 -12.54 11.37
CA LYS A 157 4.09 -13.63 12.36
C LYS A 157 4.67 -13.16 13.70
N GLU A 158 5.70 -12.33 13.67
CA GLU A 158 6.29 -11.77 14.89
C GLU A 158 5.31 -10.85 15.62
N LEU A 159 4.55 -10.02 14.91
CA LEU A 159 3.51 -9.17 15.51
C LEU A 159 2.42 -9.99 16.19
N GLN A 160 2.00 -11.09 15.58
CA GLN A 160 1.05 -12.02 16.22
C GLN A 160 1.62 -12.64 17.51
N GLN A 161 2.90 -13.01 17.52
CA GLN A 161 3.57 -13.54 18.71
C GLN A 161 3.70 -12.50 19.82
N LEU A 162 3.84 -11.22 19.46
CA LEU A 162 3.84 -10.11 20.41
C LEU A 162 2.44 -9.80 20.97
N GLY A 163 1.37 -10.37 20.39
CA GLY A 163 0.00 -10.19 20.85
C GLY A 163 -0.79 -9.10 20.12
N PHE A 164 -0.24 -8.51 19.06
CA PHE A 164 -0.98 -7.56 18.23
C PHE A 164 -2.15 -8.23 17.50
N LYS A 165 -3.25 -7.50 17.42
CA LYS A 165 -4.42 -7.85 16.61
C LYS A 165 -4.24 -7.37 15.18
N ILE A 166 -4.18 -8.31 14.24
CA ILE A 166 -3.93 -7.96 12.84
C ILE A 166 -5.22 -7.63 12.11
N PHE A 167 -5.30 -6.44 11.51
CA PHE A 167 -6.37 -6.03 10.61
C PHE A 167 -5.81 -5.87 9.21
N LEU A 168 -6.53 -6.37 8.22
CA LEU A 168 -6.19 -6.22 6.81
C LEU A 168 -7.14 -5.23 6.16
N LEU A 169 -6.59 -4.19 5.53
CA LEU A 169 -7.35 -3.14 4.84
C LEU A 169 -6.80 -2.99 3.43
N THR A 170 -7.61 -3.23 2.41
CA THR A 170 -7.15 -3.25 1.01
C THR A 170 -8.05 -2.44 0.09
N GLY A 171 -7.46 -1.93 -1.00
CA GLY A 171 -8.20 -1.30 -2.11
C GLY A 171 -8.96 -2.29 -3.00
N ARG A 172 -8.70 -3.59 -2.90
CA ARG A 172 -9.46 -4.64 -3.60
C ARG A 172 -10.95 -4.52 -3.30
N SER A 173 -11.76 -4.88 -4.28
CA SER A 173 -13.22 -4.76 -4.19
C SER A 173 -13.82 -5.93 -3.38
N GLU A 174 -14.93 -5.69 -2.67
CA GLU A 174 -15.60 -6.72 -1.85
C GLU A 174 -15.95 -8.02 -2.59
N HIS A 175 -16.22 -7.95 -3.91
CA HIS A 175 -16.49 -9.15 -4.71
C HIS A 175 -15.29 -10.11 -4.77
N GLN A 176 -14.05 -9.61 -4.59
CA GLN A 176 -12.81 -10.39 -4.57
C GLN A 176 -12.46 -10.96 -3.19
N ARG A 177 -13.33 -10.80 -2.18
CA ARG A 177 -13.09 -11.25 -0.79
C ARG A 177 -12.63 -12.70 -0.70
N ASN A 178 -13.31 -13.60 -1.42
CA ASN A 178 -13.02 -15.03 -1.37
C ASN A 178 -11.67 -15.37 -2.01
N ALA A 179 -11.38 -14.80 -3.18
CA ALA A 179 -10.09 -14.98 -3.85
C ALA A 179 -8.94 -14.42 -3.01
N THR A 180 -9.12 -13.23 -2.44
CA THR A 180 -8.13 -12.58 -1.56
C THR A 180 -7.86 -13.39 -0.30
N ALA A 181 -8.89 -13.84 0.41
CA ALA A 181 -8.72 -14.67 1.61
C ALA A 181 -8.03 -16.00 1.29
N LYS A 182 -8.38 -16.65 0.17
CA LYS A 182 -7.73 -17.88 -0.31
C LYS A 182 -6.25 -17.65 -0.59
N ASN A 183 -5.92 -16.56 -1.28
CA ASN A 183 -4.53 -16.22 -1.59
C ASN A 183 -3.71 -15.98 -0.32
N LEU A 184 -4.25 -15.22 0.65
CA LEU A 184 -3.58 -14.96 1.93
C LEU A 184 -3.23 -16.26 2.67
N LEU A 185 -4.18 -17.21 2.73
CA LEU A 185 -3.96 -18.51 3.35
C LEU A 185 -2.86 -19.32 2.64
N TYR A 186 -2.86 -19.33 1.30
CA TYR A 186 -1.81 -19.99 0.51
C TYR A 186 -0.43 -19.33 0.71
N ALA A 187 -0.41 -18.00 0.80
CA ALA A 187 0.76 -17.21 1.14
C ALA A 187 1.18 -17.32 2.62
N ARG A 188 0.49 -18.15 3.42
CA ARG A 188 0.76 -18.44 4.84
C ARG A 188 0.47 -17.29 5.80
N TYR A 189 -0.35 -16.33 5.39
CA TYR A 189 -1.01 -15.38 6.30
C TYR A 189 -2.28 -16.04 6.84
N ASN A 190 -2.48 -16.03 8.16
CA ASN A 190 -3.65 -16.58 8.83
C ASN A 190 -3.90 -15.82 10.14
N ASN A 191 -5.02 -16.09 10.80
CA ASN A 191 -5.38 -15.50 12.11
C ASN A 191 -5.39 -13.96 12.12
N TRP A 192 -5.85 -13.33 11.03
CA TRP A 192 -6.22 -11.92 11.07
C TRP A 192 -7.58 -11.75 11.75
N GLU A 193 -7.80 -10.60 12.39
CA GLU A 193 -9.07 -10.26 13.06
C GLU A 193 -10.15 -9.88 12.05
N ARG A 194 -9.83 -9.00 11.10
CA ARG A 194 -10.77 -8.58 10.05
C ARG A 194 -10.04 -8.38 8.72
N LEU A 195 -10.77 -8.67 7.64
CA LEU A 195 -10.39 -8.36 6.28
C LEU A 195 -11.41 -7.35 5.73
N LEU A 196 -10.97 -6.12 5.54
CA LEU A 196 -11.76 -4.96 5.11
C LEU A 196 -11.43 -4.67 3.64
N LEU A 197 -12.41 -4.80 2.76
CA LEU A 197 -12.27 -4.50 1.33
C LEU A 197 -13.09 -3.25 0.98
N ARG A 198 -12.83 -2.70 -0.20
CA ARG A 198 -13.57 -1.58 -0.76
C ARG A 198 -14.98 -2.05 -1.17
N TYR A 199 -16.01 -1.51 -0.51
CA TYR A 199 -17.38 -1.63 -1.00
C TYR A 199 -17.54 -0.79 -2.26
N MET A 200 -18.19 -1.34 -3.28
CA MET A 200 -18.72 -0.51 -4.35
C MET A 200 -19.90 0.28 -3.77
N GLY A 201 -19.78 1.61 -3.79
CA GLY A 201 -20.87 2.53 -3.49
C GLY A 201 -21.87 2.63 -4.64
#